data_AF-A0A7C3XXF5-F1
#
_entry.id   AF-A0A7C3XXF5-F1
#
_cell.length_a   1.000
_cell.length_b   1.000
_cell.length_c   1.000
_cell.angle_alpha   90.00
_cell.angle_beta   90.00
_cell.angle_gamma   90.00
#
_symmetry.space_group_name_H-M   'P 1'
#
loop_
_entity.id
_entity.type
_entity.pdbx_description
1 polymer ?
#
loop_
_entity_poly.entity_id
_entity_poly.type
_entity_poly.pdbx_seq_one_letter_code
_entity_poly.pdbx_strand_id
1 'polypeptide(L)'
;IRLRPGYFPFVEPGFELDIHCLICGGKGCSVCKYSGWVELLPCGLVHPNVLRYGNIDPDKWSGFAFGLGLNRLVMMRYGINDIRHFLSGDVRFLYQF
;
A
#
# COMPACT_ATOMS: atom_id res chain seq x y z
N ILE A 1 9.82 -9.63 -0.58
CA ILE A 1 8.59 -9.04 -1.18
C ILE A 1 7.77 -10.20 -1.71
N ARG A 2 6.45 -10.19 -1.51
CA ARG A 2 5.52 -11.24 -1.98
C ARG A 2 4.42 -10.58 -2.80
N LEU A 3 4.19 -11.06 -4.02
CA LEU A 3 3.07 -10.63 -4.87
C LEU A 3 1.97 -11.68 -4.79
N ARG A 4 0.76 -11.26 -4.46
CA ARG A 4 -0.44 -12.10 -4.49
C ARG A 4 -1.35 -11.61 -5.61
N PRO A 5 -1.98 -12.50 -6.39
CA PRO A 5 -3.02 -12.09 -7.33
C PRO A 5 -4.13 -11.35 -6.58
N GLY A 6 -4.53 -10.20 -7.11
CA GLY A 6 -5.60 -9.36 -6.57
C GLY A 6 -6.48 -8.84 -7.70
N TYR A 7 -7.73 -8.53 -7.41
CA TYR A 7 -8.64 -7.96 -8.38
C TYR A 7 -8.92 -6.49 -8.05
N PHE A 8 -8.57 -5.59 -8.97
CA PHE A 8 -8.99 -4.19 -8.91
C PHE A 8 -9.57 -3.79 -10.27
N PRO A 9 -10.78 -3.19 -10.36
CA PRO A 9 -11.45 -2.92 -11.64
C PRO A 9 -10.68 -2.04 -12.63
N PHE A 10 -9.69 -1.29 -12.15
CA PHE A 10 -8.90 -0.34 -12.93
C PHE A 10 -7.54 -0.89 -13.40
N VAL A 11 -7.19 -2.15 -13.07
CA VAL A 11 -5.97 -2.83 -13.53
C VAL A 11 -6.24 -4.28 -13.95
N GLU A 12 -5.50 -4.77 -14.93
CA GLU A 12 -5.49 -6.18 -15.33
C GLU A 12 -4.16 -6.54 -16.03
N PRO A 13 -3.34 -7.46 -15.47
CA PRO A 13 -3.50 -8.16 -14.19
C PRO A 13 -3.26 -7.26 -12.96
N GLY A 14 -3.99 -7.55 -11.88
CA GLY A 14 -3.85 -6.91 -10.57
C GLY A 14 -3.13 -7.77 -9.54
N PHE A 15 -2.43 -7.09 -8.62
CA PHE A 15 -1.62 -7.71 -7.58
C PHE A 15 -1.71 -6.93 -6.25
N GLU A 16 -1.61 -7.66 -5.16
CA GLU A 16 -1.34 -7.12 -3.82
C GLU A 16 0.11 -7.42 -3.48
N LEU A 17 0.88 -6.39 -3.13
CA LEU A 17 2.27 -6.51 -2.71
C LEU A 17 2.34 -6.50 -1.18
N ASP A 18 2.86 -7.60 -0.64
CA ASP A 18 3.19 -7.72 0.78
C ASP A 18 4.69 -7.61 1.01
N ILE A 19 5.04 -7.02 2.16
CA ILE A 19 6.41 -6.98 2.68
C ILE A 19 6.51 -7.79 3.97
N HIS A 20 7.74 -8.18 4.32
CA HIS A 20 7.99 -8.73 5.65
C HIS A 20 7.63 -7.69 6.71
N CYS A 21 7.03 -8.14 7.80
CA CYS A 21 6.71 -7.26 8.92
C CYS A 21 8.00 -6.67 9.51
N LEU A 22 8.19 -5.37 9.29
CA LEU A 22 9.38 -4.64 9.75
C LEU A 22 9.44 -4.52 11.27
N ILE A 23 8.30 -4.65 11.96
CA ILE A 23 8.22 -4.53 13.42
C ILE A 23 8.74 -5.79 14.13
N CYS A 24 8.39 -6.98 13.64
CA CYS A 24 8.77 -8.25 14.27
C CYS A 24 9.84 -9.02 13.49
N GLY A 25 10.34 -8.47 12.38
CA GLY A 25 11.29 -9.16 11.49
C GLY A 25 10.73 -10.46 10.90
N GLY A 26 9.41 -10.59 10.79
CA GLY A 26 8.75 -11.80 10.26
C GLY A 26 8.43 -12.88 11.29
N LYS A 27 8.78 -12.73 12.58
CA LYS A 27 8.45 -13.72 13.64
C LYS A 27 6.96 -13.88 13.93
N GLY A 28 6.14 -12.90 13.53
CA GLY A 28 4.72 -12.82 13.86
C GLY A 28 4.45 -11.88 15.04
N CYS A 29 3.49 -10.98 14.89
CA CYS A 29 3.03 -10.06 15.93
C CYS A 29 1.59 -9.62 15.65
N SER A 30 0.98 -8.86 16.56
CA SER A 30 -0.36 -8.31 16.40
C SER A 30 -0.53 -7.51 15.09
N VAL A 31 0.48 -6.72 14.68
CA VAL A 31 0.41 -5.85 13.49
C VAL A 31 0.31 -6.65 12.19
N CYS A 32 1.06 -7.75 12.06
CA CYS A 32 1.00 -8.62 10.88
C CYS A 32 0.02 -9.80 11.04
N LYS A 33 -0.83 -9.77 12.08
CA LYS A 33 -1.74 -10.86 12.45
C LYS A 33 -1.03 -12.21 12.51
N TYR A 34 0.18 -12.23 13.08
CA TYR A 34 1.05 -13.41 13.20
C TYR A 34 1.45 -14.09 11.88
N SER A 35 1.16 -13.51 10.72
CA SER A 35 1.53 -14.08 9.41
C SER A 35 3.00 -13.83 9.03
N GLY A 36 3.64 -12.83 9.67
CA GLY A 36 4.96 -12.34 9.26
C GLY A 36 4.94 -11.43 8.03
N TRP A 37 3.79 -11.28 7.37
CA TRP A 37 3.59 -10.46 6.17
C TRP A 37 2.64 -9.31 6.44
N VAL A 38 2.91 -8.18 5.80
CA VAL A 38 2.08 -6.98 5.86
C VAL A 38 1.80 -6.53 4.44
N GLU A 39 0.52 -6.47 4.09
CA GLU A 39 0.06 -5.84 2.86
C GLU A 39 0.50 -4.37 2.85
N LEU A 40 1.15 -3.98 1.75
CA LEU A 40 1.76 -2.67 1.59
C LEU A 40 1.03 -1.81 0.56
N LEU A 41 0.84 -2.37 -0.64
CA LEU A 41 0.28 -1.63 -1.77
C LEU A 41 -0.44 -2.57 -2.73
N PRO A 42 -1.64 -2.19 -3.23
CA PRO A 42 -2.19 -2.75 -4.45
C PRO A 42 -1.47 -2.17 -5.68
N CYS A 43 -1.27 -2.97 -6.71
CA CYS A 43 -0.68 -2.55 -7.97
C CYS A 43 -1.14 -3.39 -9.17
N GLY A 44 -0.88 -2.93 -10.39
CA GLY A 44 -1.19 -3.70 -11.60
C GLY A 44 -1.02 -2.90 -12.88
N LEU A 45 -1.16 -3.59 -14.02
CA LEU A 45 -1.18 -2.94 -15.33
C LEU A 45 -2.53 -2.27 -15.55
N VAL A 46 -2.54 -1.00 -15.95
CA VAL A 46 -3.78 -0.22 -16.11
C VAL A 46 -4.68 -0.88 -17.15
N HIS A 47 -5.95 -1.08 -16.81
CA HIS A 47 -6.90 -1.75 -17.69
C HIS A 47 -7.15 -0.91 -18.96
N PRO A 48 -7.19 -1.50 -20.18
CA PRO A 48 -7.36 -0.75 -21.44
C PRO A 48 -8.54 0.23 -21.47
N ASN A 49 -9.68 -0.15 -20.88
CA ASN A 49 -10.84 0.75 -20.74
C ASN A 49 -10.54 2.03 -19.94
N VAL A 50 -9.65 1.99 -18.95
CA VAL A 50 -9.23 3.17 -18.18
C VAL A 50 -8.39 4.10 -19.07
N LEU A 51 -7.47 3.54 -19.87
CA LEU A 51 -6.68 4.30 -20.83
C LEU A 51 -7.58 4.98 -21.88
N ARG A 52 -8.54 4.22 -22.44
CA ARG A 52 -9.51 4.77 -23.41
C ARG A 52 -10.34 5.90 -22.82
N TYR A 53 -10.76 5.77 -21.56
CA TYR A 53 -11.50 6.84 -20.87
C TYR A 53 -10.65 8.09 -20.65
N GLY A 54 -9.33 7.93 -20.49
CA GLY A 54 -8.35 9.02 -20.46
C GLY A 54 -7.90 9.53 -21.83
N ASN A 55 -8.55 9.11 -22.92
CA ASN A 55 -8.20 9.45 -24.31
C ASN A 55 -6.78 8.99 -24.73
N ILE A 56 -6.34 7.84 -24.19
CA ILE A 56 -5.05 7.19 -24.49
C ILE A 56 -5.31 5.89 -25.26
N ASP A 57 -4.59 5.71 -26.37
CA ASP A 57 -4.66 4.51 -27.22
C ASP A 57 -3.92 3.31 -26.56
N PRO A 58 -4.65 2.26 -26.12
CA PRO A 58 -4.06 1.13 -25.40
C PRO A 58 -3.21 0.20 -26.29
N ASP A 59 -3.32 0.29 -27.62
CA ASP A 59 -2.49 -0.51 -28.54
C ASP A 59 -1.08 0.08 -28.71
N LYS A 60 -0.91 1.37 -28.35
CA LYS A 60 0.37 2.09 -28.39
C LYS A 60 0.98 2.29 -27.02
N TRP A 61 0.13 2.45 -26.00
CA TRP A 61 0.56 2.81 -24.65
C TRP A 61 0.01 1.84 -23.62
N SER A 62 0.88 1.42 -22.71
CA SER A 62 0.53 0.69 -21.50
C SER A 62 0.74 1.56 -20.27
N GLY A 63 0.16 1.16 -19.14
CA GLY A 63 0.32 1.87 -17.88
C GLY A 63 0.52 0.89 -16.73
N PHE A 64 1.15 1.36 -15.67
CA PHE A 64 1.22 0.66 -14.39
C PHE A 64 0.73 1.61 -13.30
N ALA A 65 -0.18 1.13 -12.46
CA ALA A 65 -0.73 1.89 -11.34
C ALA A 65 -0.47 1.17 -10.03
N PHE A 66 -0.25 1.94 -8.97
CA PHE A 66 -0.13 1.44 -7.61
C PHE A 66 -0.72 2.45 -6.62
N GLY A 67 -1.24 1.95 -5.50
CA GLY A 67 -1.77 2.77 -4.41
C GLY A 67 -0.97 2.56 -3.14
N LEU A 68 -0.65 3.62 -2.40
CA LEU A 68 0.14 3.52 -1.18
C LEU A 68 -0.50 4.31 -0.04
N GLY A 69 -0.74 3.63 1.09
CA GLY A 69 -1.22 4.28 2.31
C GLY A 69 -0.05 4.91 3.08
N LEU A 70 0.20 6.20 2.91
CA LEU A 70 1.30 6.90 3.60
C LEU A 70 1.21 6.77 5.13
N ASN A 71 0.02 6.90 5.71
CA ASN A 71 -0.20 6.75 7.14
C ASN A 71 0.31 5.39 7.66
N ARG A 72 0.05 4.31 6.93
CA ARG A 72 0.51 2.97 7.32
C ARG A 72 2.03 2.86 7.32
N LEU A 73 2.68 3.39 6.28
CA LEU A 73 4.15 3.42 6.19
C LEU A 73 4.78 4.19 7.34
N VAL A 74 4.27 5.39 7.61
CA VAL A 74 4.77 6.27 8.68
C VAL A 74 4.56 5.61 10.04
N MET A 75 3.39 5.02 10.29
CA MET A 75 3.12 4.28 11.52
C MET A 75 4.09 3.11 11.72
N MET A 76 4.36 2.33 10.68
CA MET A 76 5.31 1.22 10.76
C MET A 76 6.75 1.70 10.96
N ARG A 77 7.15 2.79 10.31
CA ARG A 77 8.52 3.35 10.38
C ARG A 77 8.83 3.93 11.75
N TYR A 78 7.87 4.66 12.34
CA TYR A 78 8.06 5.37 13.61
C TYR A 78 7.42 4.67 14.81
N GLY A 79 6.84 3.48 14.62
CA GLY A 79 6.19 2.73 15.69
C GLY A 79 4.95 3.43 16.26
N ILE A 80 4.27 4.27 15.46
CA ILE A 80 3.06 4.96 15.90
C ILE A 80 1.93 3.92 15.98
N ASN A 81 1.38 3.78 17.18
CA ASN A 81 0.38 2.76 17.51
C ASN A 81 -1.06 3.18 17.17
N ASP A 82 -1.32 4.47 16.96
CA ASP A 82 -2.66 4.99 16.71
C ASP A 82 -2.66 5.99 15.54
N ILE A 83 -3.48 5.72 14.51
CA ILE A 83 -3.63 6.57 13.33
C ILE A 83 -4.23 7.94 13.66
N ARG A 84 -4.98 8.05 14.77
CA ARG A 84 -5.64 9.29 15.18
C ARG A 84 -4.65 10.38 15.56
N HIS A 85 -3.40 10.05 15.90
CA HIS A 85 -2.36 11.04 16.16
C HIS A 85 -2.09 11.95 14.97
N PHE A 86 -2.27 11.47 13.72
CA PHE A 86 -2.11 12.32 12.53
C PHE A 86 -3.18 13.40 12.39
N LEU A 87 -4.34 13.21 13.02
CA LEU A 87 -5.49 14.12 12.91
C LEU A 87 -5.80 14.85 14.24
N SER A 88 -5.06 14.57 15.32
CA SER A 88 -5.37 15.13 16.65
C SER A 88 -4.90 16.57 16.84
N GLY A 89 -3.97 17.06 16.01
CA GLY A 89 -3.36 18.38 16.18
C GLY A 89 -2.51 18.50 17.46
N ASP A 90 -2.14 17.39 18.10
CA ASP A 90 -1.34 17.40 19.34
C ASP A 90 0.10 17.83 19.04
N VAL A 91 0.46 19.05 19.47
CA VAL A 91 1.81 19.59 19.29
C VAL A 91 2.90 18.71 19.88
N ARG A 92 2.61 17.96 20.96
CA ARG A 92 3.59 17.03 21.58
C ARG A 92 3.91 15.84 20.69
N PHE A 93 2.95 15.43 19.86
CA PHE A 93 3.18 14.41 18.83
C PHE A 93 4.02 14.98 17.69
N LEU A 94 3.71 16.20 17.24
CA LEU A 94 4.43 16.85 16.14
C LEU A 94 5.90 17.11 16.46
N TYR A 95 6.25 17.47 17.70
CA TYR A 95 7.64 17.73 18.11
C TYR A 95 8.56 16.48 18.19
N GLN A 96 8.02 15.27 18.01
CA GLN A 96 8.83 14.03 18.07
C GLN A 96 9.55 13.70 16.75
N PHE A 97 9.25 14.42 15.66
CA PHE A 97 9.74 14.19 14.31
C PHE A 97 10.34 15.46 13.71
#